data_AF-A0A8T2EYG8-F1
#
_entry.id   AF-A0A8T2EYG8-F1
#
_cell.length_a   1.000
_cell.length_b   1.000
_cell.length_c   1.000
_cell.angle_alpha   90.00
_cell.angle_beta   90.00
_cell.angle_gamma   90.00
#
_symmetry.space_group_name_H-M   'P 1'
#
loop_
_entity.id
_entity.type
_entity.pdbx_description
1 polymer ?
#
loop_
_entity_poly.entity_id
_entity_poly.type
_entity_poly.pdbx_seq_one_letter_code
_entity_poly.pdbx_strand_id
1 'polypeptide(L)'
;MNSRDLTLVSTSAIFGALISALAFRFFSSNPKNPKSRKFTSTEISAISRKFPALDPFSPLKRNGYLSWDDYFMAIAFLSAERSKDPNRQVGACLVSQNGVILGIGYNGFPRGCSDDKLPWAKKSRTGDPLETKYPYVCHAEVNAILNTNHASAAGQKLYVTMFPCNECAKIILQSGVAEVIYFVEKRPNDSDVAYVASHKLLSMANVKVRKHQPEMDEILIKFEEHLLQPET
;
A
#
# COMPACT_ATOMS: atom_id res chain seq x y z
N MET A 1 17.98 54.69 -53.56
CA MET A 1 19.26 54.04 -53.91
C MET A 1 19.89 53.48 -52.65
N ASN A 2 20.38 52.24 -52.79
CA ASN A 2 20.99 51.31 -51.84
C ASN A 2 20.12 50.43 -50.90
N SER A 3 20.47 49.15 -51.00
CA SER A 3 20.43 48.04 -50.02
C SER A 3 19.26 47.04 -50.03
N ARG A 4 19.63 45.84 -50.50
CA ARG A 4 19.49 44.51 -49.87
C ARG A 4 18.19 43.72 -50.02
N ASP A 5 18.31 42.68 -50.84
CA ASP A 5 17.97 41.26 -50.65
C ASP A 5 16.67 40.88 -49.94
N LEU A 6 15.74 40.38 -50.75
CA LEU A 6 14.74 39.39 -50.37
C LEU A 6 14.53 38.46 -51.57
N THR A 7 14.64 37.14 -51.37
CA THR A 7 13.66 36.13 -51.81
C THR A 7 14.22 34.72 -51.62
N LEU A 8 13.61 33.98 -50.70
CA LEU A 8 13.75 32.54 -50.57
C LEU A 8 12.54 31.92 -51.30
N VAL A 9 12.77 31.19 -52.39
CA VAL A 9 11.72 30.39 -53.06
C VAL A 9 12.15 28.92 -53.03
N SER A 10 11.31 28.15 -52.34
CA SER A 10 11.33 26.71 -52.18
C SER A 10 11.04 26.00 -53.51
N THR A 11 11.91 25.08 -53.92
CA THR A 11 11.69 24.19 -55.07
C THR A 11 10.99 22.91 -54.65
N SER A 12 9.93 22.61 -55.39
CA SER A 12 9.04 21.47 -55.23
C SER A 12 9.52 20.25 -56.01
N ALA A 13 9.10 19.08 -55.52
CA ALA A 13 8.77 17.86 -56.26
C ALA A 13 9.88 17.11 -57.02
N ILE A 14 10.14 15.86 -56.61
CA ILE A 14 9.94 14.61 -57.37
C ILE A 14 10.35 13.44 -56.46
N PHE A 15 9.63 12.31 -56.56
CA PHE A 15 9.73 11.03 -55.83
C PHE A 15 8.59 10.72 -54.84
N GLY A 16 7.37 10.71 -55.38
CA GLY A 16 6.31 9.79 -54.96
C GLY A 16 6.34 8.52 -55.82
N ALA A 17 5.87 7.42 -55.23
CA ALA A 17 5.60 6.10 -55.81
C ALA A 17 6.81 5.18 -56.07
N LEU A 18 7.31 4.50 -55.02
CA LEU A 18 7.77 3.08 -55.11
C LEU A 18 8.20 2.44 -53.77
N ILE A 19 7.48 2.65 -52.66
CA ILE A 19 7.55 1.70 -51.52
C ILE A 19 6.14 1.49 -50.95
N SER A 20 5.29 0.82 -51.74
CA SER A 20 4.01 0.27 -51.29
C SER A 20 3.76 -1.06 -52.00
N ALA A 21 4.70 -2.01 -51.85
CA ALA A 21 4.51 -3.38 -52.34
C ALA A 21 5.44 -4.44 -51.70
N LEU A 22 6.17 -4.14 -50.61
CA LEU A 22 7.04 -5.13 -49.96
C LEU A 22 6.92 -5.24 -48.43
N ALA A 23 5.90 -4.62 -47.83
CA ALA A 23 5.56 -4.80 -46.41
C ALA A 23 4.19 -5.48 -46.19
N PHE A 24 3.65 -6.13 -47.22
CA PHE A 24 2.32 -6.77 -47.20
C PHE A 24 2.34 -8.29 -47.38
N ARG A 25 3.47 -8.94 -47.07
CA ARG A 25 3.58 -10.42 -47.03
C ARG A 25 4.33 -10.96 -45.81
N PHE A 26 4.09 -10.39 -44.63
CA PHE A 26 4.36 -11.06 -43.35
C PHE A 26 3.26 -10.81 -42.29
N PHE A 27 2.06 -10.43 -42.72
CA PHE A 27 0.85 -10.44 -41.91
C PHE A 27 -0.12 -11.50 -42.46
N SER A 28 0.20 -12.77 -42.24
CA SER A 28 -0.79 -13.85 -42.26
C SER A 28 -0.26 -15.02 -41.45
N SER A 29 -0.33 -14.87 -40.13
CA SER A 29 -0.22 -15.96 -39.14
C SER A 29 -0.91 -15.46 -37.88
N ASN A 30 -2.16 -15.88 -37.73
CA ASN A 30 -3.07 -15.58 -36.64
C ASN A 30 -2.45 -15.96 -35.27
N PRO A 31 -2.08 -15.02 -34.37
CA PRO A 31 -1.79 -15.38 -32.99
C PRO A 31 -3.13 -15.52 -32.28
N LYS A 32 -3.56 -16.77 -32.07
CA LYS A 32 -4.69 -17.06 -31.19
C LYS A 32 -4.45 -16.36 -29.86
N ASN A 33 -5.37 -15.47 -29.48
CA ASN A 33 -5.49 -14.88 -28.14
C ASN A 33 -5.14 -15.92 -27.06
N PRO A 34 -4.19 -15.67 -26.14
CA PRO A 34 -4.09 -16.48 -24.94
C PRO A 34 -5.35 -16.16 -24.13
N LYS A 35 -6.35 -17.04 -24.20
CA LYS A 35 -7.50 -16.99 -23.29
C LYS A 35 -6.92 -16.90 -21.87
N SER A 36 -7.25 -15.84 -21.14
CA SER A 36 -6.99 -15.77 -19.70
C SER A 36 -7.60 -17.04 -19.10
N ARG A 37 -6.76 -17.98 -18.66
CA ARG A 37 -7.23 -19.18 -17.99
C ARG A 37 -7.86 -18.70 -16.69
N LYS A 38 -9.19 -18.67 -16.64
CA LYS A 38 -9.93 -18.53 -15.38
C LYS A 38 -9.61 -19.80 -14.61
N PHE A 39 -8.65 -19.71 -13.69
CA PHE A 39 -8.41 -20.76 -12.71
C PHE A 39 -9.73 -20.96 -11.96
N THR A 40 -10.28 -22.16 -12.02
CA THR A 40 -11.43 -22.53 -11.21
C THR A 40 -11.00 -22.52 -9.75
N SER A 41 -11.94 -22.27 -8.82
CA SER A 41 -11.69 -22.32 -7.37
C SER A 41 -11.02 -23.62 -6.91
N THR A 42 -11.11 -24.68 -7.70
CA THR A 42 -10.45 -25.97 -7.50
C THR A 42 -8.93 -25.93 -7.75
N GLU A 43 -8.43 -25.16 -8.73
CA GLU A 43 -6.99 -25.08 -9.05
C GLU A 43 -6.20 -24.21 -8.03
N ILE A 44 -6.85 -23.26 -7.34
CA ILE A 44 -6.23 -22.49 -6.24
C ILE A 44 -6.03 -23.37 -4.98
N SER A 45 -6.86 -24.40 -4.79
CA SER A 45 -6.70 -25.32 -3.65
C SER A 45 -5.42 -26.17 -3.72
N ALA A 46 -4.80 -26.28 -4.90
CA ALA A 46 -3.59 -27.07 -5.12
C ALA A 46 -2.29 -26.37 -4.72
N ILE A 47 -2.32 -25.06 -4.39
CA ILE A 47 -1.19 -24.35 -3.77
C ILE A 47 -1.42 -24.24 -2.25
N SER A 48 -2.05 -25.24 -1.65
CA SER A 48 -1.89 -25.44 -0.21
C SER A 48 -0.45 -25.87 0.01
N ARG A 49 0.40 -24.96 0.48
CA ARG A 49 1.76 -25.25 0.97
C ARG A 49 1.66 -26.23 2.15
N LYS A 50 1.41 -27.51 1.88
CA LYS A 50 1.76 -28.60 2.79
C LYS A 50 3.28 -28.61 2.80
N PHE A 51 3.87 -27.86 3.73
CA PHE A 51 5.28 -28.03 4.03
C PHE A 51 5.42 -29.48 4.50
N PRO A 52 6.22 -30.31 3.81
CA PRO A 52 6.49 -31.65 4.31
C PRO A 52 7.01 -31.52 5.75
N ALA A 53 6.55 -32.39 6.64
CA ALA A 53 7.05 -32.44 8.01
C ALA A 53 8.58 -32.51 7.93
N LEU A 54 9.24 -31.51 8.49
CA LEU A 54 10.70 -31.50 8.53
C LEU A 54 11.13 -32.70 9.37
N ASP A 55 12.21 -33.37 8.95
CA ASP A 55 12.85 -34.41 9.75
C ASP A 55 13.07 -33.88 11.18
N PRO A 56 12.52 -34.54 12.22
CA PRO A 56 12.59 -34.07 13.60
C PRO A 56 14.04 -33.96 14.13
N PHE A 57 15.00 -34.57 13.45
CA PHE A 57 16.43 -34.46 13.77
C PHE A 57 17.17 -33.42 12.92
N SER A 58 16.49 -32.74 11.99
CA SER A 58 17.11 -31.73 11.14
C SER A 58 17.47 -30.47 11.96
N PRO A 59 18.73 -29.99 11.92
CA PRO A 59 19.12 -28.75 12.60
C PRO A 59 18.73 -27.49 11.81
N LEU A 60 18.06 -27.62 10.67
CA LEU A 60 17.77 -26.52 9.75
C LEU A 60 16.49 -25.78 10.14
N LYS A 61 16.51 -24.45 10.00
CA LYS A 61 15.31 -23.61 10.13
C LYS A 61 14.29 -23.93 9.03
N ARG A 62 13.02 -23.69 9.32
CA ARG A 62 11.94 -23.77 8.33
C ARG A 62 12.23 -22.85 7.13
N ASN A 63 11.94 -23.28 5.92
CA ASN A 63 11.97 -22.43 4.72
C ASN A 63 10.66 -21.64 4.56
N GLY A 64 10.73 -20.46 3.95
CA GLY A 64 9.54 -19.61 3.69
C GLY A 64 8.84 -19.13 4.96
N TYR A 65 9.60 -18.82 6.01
CA TYR A 65 9.08 -18.08 7.17
C TYR A 65 9.09 -16.57 6.89
N LEU A 66 8.23 -15.84 7.60
CA LEU A 66 8.09 -14.41 7.41
C LEU A 66 9.36 -13.67 7.84
N SER A 67 9.80 -12.73 7.01
CA SER A 67 10.72 -11.69 7.45
C SER A 67 10.04 -10.81 8.49
N TRP A 68 10.82 -10.10 9.30
CA TRP A 68 10.26 -9.17 10.29
C TRP A 68 9.45 -8.05 9.64
N ASP A 69 9.93 -7.51 8.52
CA ASP A 69 9.27 -6.43 7.80
C ASP A 69 7.93 -6.90 7.21
N ASP A 70 7.90 -8.06 6.56
CA ASP A 70 6.67 -8.66 6.03
C ASP A 70 5.69 -8.95 7.18
N TYR A 71 6.18 -9.49 8.30
CA TYR A 71 5.36 -9.74 9.47
C TYR A 71 4.70 -8.48 10.03
N PHE A 72 5.46 -7.40 10.28
CA PHE A 72 4.88 -6.18 10.84
C PHE A 72 3.96 -5.45 9.87
N MET A 73 4.28 -5.46 8.57
CA MET A 73 3.38 -4.95 7.54
C MET A 73 2.10 -5.80 7.46
N ALA A 74 2.20 -7.12 7.59
CA ALA A 74 1.05 -8.02 7.63
C ALA A 74 0.15 -7.74 8.83
N ILE A 75 0.72 -7.47 10.01
CA ILE A 75 -0.05 -7.05 11.19
C ILE A 75 -0.77 -5.72 10.93
N ALA A 76 -0.14 -4.76 10.23
CA ALA A 76 -0.80 -3.53 9.83
C ALA A 76 -1.98 -3.80 8.87
N PHE A 77 -1.81 -4.67 7.88
CA PHE A 77 -2.90 -5.10 6.99
C PHE A 77 -4.02 -5.82 7.72
N LEU A 78 -3.69 -6.79 8.58
CA LEU A 78 -4.67 -7.51 9.39
C LEU A 78 -5.42 -6.58 10.35
N SER A 79 -4.74 -5.55 10.87
CA SER A 79 -5.39 -4.51 11.68
C SER A 79 -6.37 -3.68 10.86
N ALA A 80 -6.05 -3.39 9.59
CA ALA A 80 -6.94 -2.66 8.68
C ALA A 80 -8.29 -3.37 8.49
N GLU A 81 -8.32 -4.71 8.51
CA GLU A 81 -9.55 -5.52 8.43
C GLU A 81 -10.53 -5.27 9.60
N ARG A 82 -10.09 -4.59 10.67
CA ARG A 82 -10.98 -4.13 11.75
C ARG A 82 -11.69 -2.80 11.47
N SER A 83 -11.32 -2.08 10.42
CA SER A 83 -11.93 -0.82 10.02
C SER A 83 -13.35 -1.02 9.51
N LYS A 84 -14.27 -0.14 9.92
CA LYS A 84 -15.67 -0.15 9.45
C LYS A 84 -15.90 0.84 8.32
N ASP A 85 -14.86 1.57 7.91
CA ASP A 85 -14.94 2.49 6.78
C ASP A 85 -15.20 1.69 5.50
N PRO A 86 -16.32 1.89 4.80
CA PRO A 86 -16.64 1.09 3.62
C PRO A 86 -15.81 1.48 2.39
N ASN A 87 -15.01 2.54 2.46
CA ASN A 87 -14.28 3.08 1.31
C ASN A 87 -12.78 2.81 1.35
N ARG A 88 -12.18 2.86 2.54
CA ARG A 88 -10.74 2.72 2.70
C ARG A 88 -10.43 2.19 4.09
N GLN A 89 -9.77 1.05 4.12
CA GLN A 89 -9.26 0.43 5.34
C GLN A 89 -7.76 0.69 5.41
N VAL A 90 -7.32 1.37 6.47
CA VAL A 90 -5.92 1.64 6.76
C VAL A 90 -5.60 1.02 8.11
N GLY A 91 -4.44 0.40 8.22
CA GLY A 91 -3.93 -0.13 9.47
C GLY A 91 -2.49 0.29 9.69
N ALA A 92 -2.09 0.29 10.96
CA ALA A 92 -0.77 0.68 11.41
C ALA A 92 -0.30 -0.19 12.57
N CYS A 93 1.01 -0.44 12.62
CA CYS A 93 1.68 -1.25 13.63
C CYS A 93 2.95 -0.51 14.08
N LEU A 94 2.96 -0.05 15.33
CA LEU A 94 4.11 0.58 15.97
C LEU A 94 4.94 -0.49 16.66
N VAL A 95 6.23 -0.54 16.34
CA VAL A 95 7.13 -1.63 16.71
C VAL A 95 8.42 -1.06 17.26
N SER A 96 8.89 -1.67 18.35
CA SER A 96 10.17 -1.30 18.94
C SER A 96 11.37 -1.69 18.06
N GLN A 97 12.54 -1.12 18.34
CA GLN A 97 13.79 -1.53 17.71
C GLN A 97 14.10 -3.02 17.91
N ASN A 98 13.63 -3.62 19.01
CA ASN A 98 13.82 -5.03 19.34
C ASN A 98 12.73 -5.95 18.75
N GLY A 99 11.84 -5.44 17.90
CA GLY A 99 10.80 -6.25 17.24
C GLY A 99 9.57 -6.54 18.11
N VAL A 100 9.41 -5.84 19.24
CA VAL A 100 8.21 -5.95 20.07
C VAL A 100 7.15 -4.97 19.58
N ILE A 101 5.93 -5.45 19.31
CA ILE A 101 4.78 -4.61 18.96
C ILE A 101 4.39 -3.78 20.18
N LEU A 102 4.36 -2.46 20.02
CA LEU A 102 4.05 -1.50 21.08
C LEU A 102 2.60 -1.03 20.99
N GLY A 103 2.07 -0.89 19.78
CA GLY A 103 0.72 -0.42 19.53
C GLY A 103 0.24 -0.78 18.13
N ILE A 104 -1.06 -1.01 18.00
CA ILE A 104 -1.73 -1.29 16.72
C ILE A 104 -2.93 -0.37 16.55
N GLY A 105 -3.22 -0.01 15.31
CA GLY A 105 -4.28 0.91 14.98
C GLY A 105 -4.90 0.63 13.63
N TYR A 106 -6.13 1.06 13.47
CA TYR A 106 -6.87 1.11 12.20
C TYR A 106 -7.73 2.36 12.19
N ASN A 107 -8.16 2.82 11.01
CA ASN A 107 -9.02 4.00 10.92
C ASN A 107 -10.43 3.70 11.44
N GLY A 108 -10.95 4.55 12.32
CA GLY A 108 -12.22 4.32 13.04
C GLY A 108 -12.68 5.57 13.76
N PHE A 109 -13.92 5.59 14.27
CA PHE A 109 -14.36 6.69 15.13
C PHE A 109 -13.74 6.60 16.53
N PRO A 110 -13.72 7.71 17.30
CA PRO A 110 -13.19 7.75 18.65
C PRO A 110 -13.86 6.73 19.58
N ARG A 111 -13.15 6.32 20.64
CA ARG A 111 -13.70 5.43 21.67
C ARG A 111 -14.96 6.05 22.28
N GLY A 112 -16.02 5.25 22.39
CA GLY A 112 -17.32 5.69 22.90
C GLY A 112 -18.25 6.30 21.84
N CYS A 113 -17.76 6.57 20.62
CA CYS A 113 -18.58 6.96 19.50
C CYS A 113 -19.01 5.73 18.69
N SER A 114 -20.32 5.56 18.47
CA SER A 114 -20.85 4.39 17.75
C SER A 114 -20.62 4.52 16.23
N ASP A 115 -20.10 3.44 15.64
CA ASP A 115 -19.93 3.28 14.20
C ASP A 115 -21.26 3.29 13.41
N ASP A 116 -22.40 3.14 14.11
CA ASP A 116 -23.76 3.16 13.52
C ASP A 116 -24.44 4.53 13.61
N LYS A 117 -23.94 5.43 14.49
CA LYS A 117 -24.54 6.76 14.73
C LYS A 117 -23.83 7.88 13.99
N LEU A 118 -22.55 7.72 13.70
CA LEU A 118 -21.76 8.70 12.97
C LEU A 118 -21.71 8.38 11.47
N PRO A 119 -21.65 9.39 10.60
CA PRO A 119 -21.72 9.17 9.16
C PRO A 119 -20.39 8.67 8.59
N TRP A 120 -20.43 7.57 7.84
CA TRP A 120 -19.30 7.10 7.01
C TRP A 120 -19.22 7.78 5.64
N ALA A 121 -20.15 8.67 5.32
CA ALA A 121 -20.25 9.30 4.01
C ALA A 121 -19.04 10.19 3.70
N LYS A 122 -18.61 10.18 2.43
CA LYS A 122 -17.51 11.03 1.93
C LYS A 122 -17.99 12.39 1.42
N LYS A 123 -19.30 12.55 1.22
CA LYS A 123 -19.91 13.76 0.65
C LYS A 123 -21.25 13.97 1.33
N SER A 124 -21.52 15.22 1.68
CA SER A 124 -22.82 15.66 2.16
C SER A 124 -23.75 15.96 0.99
N ARG A 125 -25.05 15.73 1.17
CA ARG A 125 -26.08 16.15 0.19
C ARG A 125 -26.39 17.64 0.31
N THR A 126 -26.28 18.18 1.52
CA THR A 126 -26.58 19.59 1.85
C THR A 126 -25.32 20.47 1.82
N GLY A 127 -24.15 19.87 1.71
CA GLY A 127 -22.86 20.54 1.84
C GLY A 127 -22.35 20.63 3.28
N ASP A 128 -23.12 20.18 4.27
CA ASP A 128 -22.73 20.17 5.68
C ASP A 128 -21.59 19.17 5.95
N PRO A 129 -20.39 19.62 6.37
CA PRO A 129 -19.29 18.73 6.72
C PRO A 129 -19.63 17.71 7.82
N LEU A 130 -20.57 18.02 8.71
CA LEU A 130 -21.00 17.13 9.81
C LEU A 130 -21.78 15.90 9.32
N GLU A 131 -22.29 15.92 8.09
CA GLU A 131 -22.87 14.73 7.43
C GLU A 131 -21.79 13.80 6.83
N THR A 132 -20.50 14.14 6.97
CA THR A 132 -19.38 13.36 6.43
C THR A 132 -18.53 12.75 7.54
N LYS A 133 -17.74 11.73 7.20
CA LYS A 133 -16.84 11.08 8.17
C LYS A 133 -15.67 11.94 8.62
N TYR A 134 -15.27 12.94 7.83
CA TYR A 134 -13.98 13.61 7.98
C TYR A 134 -13.78 14.35 9.31
N PRO A 135 -14.80 15.00 9.91
CA PRO A 135 -14.65 15.61 11.23
C PRO A 135 -14.47 14.59 12.37
N TYR A 136 -14.85 13.33 12.15
CA TYR A 136 -14.97 12.34 13.22
C TYR A 136 -13.94 11.22 13.14
N VAL A 137 -13.48 10.84 11.95
CA VAL A 137 -12.63 9.65 11.78
C VAL A 137 -11.22 9.90 12.33
N CYS A 138 -10.75 8.99 13.18
CA CYS A 138 -9.35 8.91 13.59
C CYS A 138 -8.59 8.00 12.62
N HIS A 139 -7.41 8.42 12.19
CA HIS A 139 -6.56 7.64 11.30
C HIS A 139 -5.83 6.52 12.04
N ALA A 140 -5.35 5.53 11.28
CA ALA A 140 -4.73 4.34 11.83
C ALA A 140 -3.45 4.66 12.62
N GLU A 141 -2.63 5.58 12.13
CA GLU A 141 -1.37 6.03 12.72
C GLU A 141 -1.61 6.66 14.10
N VAL A 142 -2.62 7.53 14.18
CA VAL A 142 -3.04 8.17 15.43
C VAL A 142 -3.50 7.11 16.42
N ASN A 143 -4.35 6.18 15.98
CA ASN A 143 -4.84 5.11 16.83
C ASN A 143 -3.70 4.17 17.28
N ALA A 144 -2.72 3.85 16.43
CA ALA A 144 -1.59 3.01 16.81
C ALA A 144 -0.72 3.65 17.90
N ILE A 145 -0.50 4.98 17.82
CA ILE A 145 0.27 5.74 18.82
C ILE A 145 -0.54 5.90 20.13
N LEU A 146 -1.85 6.16 20.04
CA LEU A 146 -2.70 6.28 21.24
C LEU A 146 -3.01 4.94 21.92
N ASN A 147 -2.84 3.83 21.20
CA ASN A 147 -3.03 2.47 21.72
C ASN A 147 -1.72 1.83 22.19
N THR A 148 -0.64 2.61 22.40
CA THR A 148 0.60 2.04 22.92
C THR A 148 0.39 1.40 24.29
N ASN A 149 1.10 0.30 24.55
CA ASN A 149 1.11 -0.42 25.82
C ASN A 149 1.85 0.34 26.94
N HIS A 150 1.68 1.67 27.02
CA HIS A 150 2.42 2.61 27.86
C HIS A 150 3.92 2.72 27.57
N ALA A 151 4.46 1.96 26.60
CA ALA A 151 5.80 2.18 26.09
C ALA A 151 5.88 3.48 25.25
N SER A 152 7.07 4.05 25.22
CA SER A 152 7.35 5.23 24.40
C SER A 152 7.39 4.88 22.92
N ALA A 153 6.74 5.70 22.09
CA ALA A 153 6.89 5.66 20.63
C ALA A 153 8.22 6.28 20.16
N ALA A 154 8.93 6.99 21.04
CA ALA A 154 10.17 7.66 20.72
C ALA A 154 11.27 6.68 20.29
N GLY A 155 11.90 6.94 19.15
CA GLY A 155 12.95 6.09 18.57
C GLY A 155 12.43 4.84 17.88
N GLN A 156 11.11 4.62 17.79
CA GLN A 156 10.52 3.36 17.31
C GLN A 156 10.08 3.45 15.84
N LYS A 157 9.63 2.33 15.28
CA LYS A 157 9.29 2.17 13.86
C LYS A 157 7.78 2.01 13.67
N LEU A 158 7.18 2.75 12.74
CA LEU A 158 5.76 2.65 12.41
C LEU A 158 5.59 2.02 11.02
N TYR A 159 4.96 0.86 10.96
CA TYR A 159 4.49 0.24 9.72
C TYR A 159 3.07 0.70 9.45
N VAL A 160 2.75 1.13 8.23
CA VAL A 160 1.42 1.63 7.87
C VAL A 160 1.05 1.22 6.44
N THR A 161 -0.21 0.81 6.23
CA THR A 161 -0.64 0.33 4.91
C THR A 161 -0.74 1.46 3.87
N MET A 162 -0.92 2.71 4.31
CA MET A 162 -0.98 3.90 3.47
C MET A 162 -0.05 5.00 4.01
N PHE A 163 0.66 5.70 3.12
CA PHE A 163 1.52 6.82 3.49
C PHE A 163 0.74 7.85 4.34
N PRO A 164 1.32 8.40 5.43
CA PRO A 164 0.59 9.25 6.36
C PRO A 164 0.26 10.62 5.77
N CYS A 165 -0.92 11.16 6.11
CA CYS A 165 -1.26 12.55 5.80
C CYS A 165 -0.46 13.53 6.69
N ASN A 166 -0.53 14.83 6.41
CA ASN A 166 0.19 15.85 7.19
C ASN A 166 -0.21 15.89 8.67
N GLU A 167 -1.48 15.65 9.01
CA GLU A 167 -1.90 15.62 10.42
C GLU A 167 -1.32 14.40 11.14
N CYS A 168 -1.33 13.21 10.51
CA CYS A 168 -0.65 12.03 11.05
C CYS A 168 0.85 12.26 11.16
N ALA A 169 1.48 12.91 10.18
CA ALA A 169 2.90 13.25 10.24
C ALA A 169 3.23 14.11 11.47
N LYS A 170 2.41 15.13 11.78
CA LYS A 170 2.60 15.91 13.02
C LYS A 170 2.58 15.03 14.27
N ILE A 171 1.63 14.09 14.38
CA ILE A 171 1.53 13.19 15.53
C ILE A 171 2.72 12.22 15.58
N ILE A 172 3.12 11.64 14.45
CA ILE A 172 4.31 10.79 14.33
C ILE A 172 5.54 11.53 14.85
N LEU A 173 5.77 12.76 14.40
CA LEU A 173 6.90 13.59 14.83
C LEU A 173 6.84 13.94 16.32
N GLN A 174 5.70 14.41 16.81
CA GLN A 174 5.54 14.78 18.22
C GLN A 174 5.64 13.58 19.17
N SER A 175 5.34 12.37 18.69
CA SER A 175 5.52 11.13 19.45
C SER A 175 6.96 10.58 19.43
N GLY A 176 7.83 11.15 18.60
CA GLY A 176 9.23 10.77 18.48
C GLY A 176 9.51 9.53 17.63
N VAL A 177 8.55 9.05 16.83
CA VAL A 177 8.77 7.91 15.91
C VAL A 177 9.92 8.23 14.96
N ALA A 178 10.86 7.28 14.82
CA ALA A 178 12.10 7.48 14.08
C ALA A 178 12.06 6.95 12.65
N GLU A 179 11.18 5.99 12.35
CA GLU A 179 11.04 5.42 11.01
C GLU A 179 9.57 5.17 10.65
N VAL A 180 9.18 5.54 9.43
CA VAL A 180 7.88 5.21 8.82
C VAL A 180 8.11 4.28 7.63
N ILE A 181 7.51 3.10 7.70
CA ILE A 181 7.53 2.09 6.65
C ILE A 181 6.12 1.99 6.08
N TYR A 182 5.92 2.37 4.83
CA TYR A 182 4.58 2.42 4.22
C TYR A 182 4.43 1.46 3.04
N PHE A 183 3.21 0.99 2.76
CA PHE A 183 2.97 0.09 1.62
C PHE A 183 2.53 0.82 0.35
N VAL A 184 1.43 1.58 0.42
CA VAL A 184 0.88 2.33 -0.72
C VAL A 184 0.92 3.82 -0.44
N GLU A 185 1.12 4.60 -1.50
CA GLU A 185 1.04 6.05 -1.45
C GLU A 185 0.12 6.53 -2.57
N LYS A 186 -0.68 7.56 -2.27
CA LYS A 186 -1.51 8.22 -3.29
C LYS A 186 -0.56 8.93 -4.26
N ARG A 187 -0.78 8.77 -5.58
CA ARG A 187 0.20 9.16 -6.61
C ARG A 187 0.73 10.59 -6.37
N PRO A 188 2.04 10.83 -6.42
CA PRO A 188 2.64 12.16 -6.25
C PRO A 188 2.16 13.22 -7.26
N ASN A 189 1.58 12.78 -8.38
CA ASN A 189 1.05 13.66 -9.43
C ASN A 189 -0.31 14.26 -9.08
N ASP A 190 -0.99 13.76 -8.05
CA ASP A 190 -2.13 14.46 -7.46
C ASP A 190 -1.55 15.56 -6.55
N SER A 191 -1.91 16.81 -6.80
CA SER A 191 -1.56 17.99 -6.00
C SER A 191 -2.25 18.01 -4.63
N ASP A 192 -2.25 16.85 -3.95
CA ASP A 192 -2.82 16.67 -2.63
C ASP A 192 -1.87 17.28 -1.60
N VAL A 193 -2.16 18.54 -1.27
CA VAL A 193 -1.36 19.39 -0.37
C VAL A 193 -1.07 18.68 0.97
N ALA A 194 -1.95 17.79 1.44
CA ALA A 194 -1.75 17.03 2.67
C ALA A 194 -0.54 16.09 2.57
N TYR A 195 -0.32 15.42 1.43
CA TYR A 195 0.80 14.49 1.27
C TYR A 195 2.11 15.21 0.96
N VAL A 196 2.05 16.30 0.19
CA VAL A 196 3.22 17.18 -0.03
C VAL A 196 3.72 17.78 1.29
N ALA A 197 2.80 18.27 2.13
CA ALA A 197 3.15 18.78 3.46
C ALA A 197 3.67 17.66 4.38
N SER A 198 3.11 16.45 4.31
CA SER A 198 3.59 15.28 5.06
C SER A 198 5.05 14.94 4.73
N HIS A 199 5.40 14.83 3.44
CA HIS A 199 6.78 14.64 3.00
C HIS A 199 7.72 15.73 3.50
N LYS A 200 7.31 16.99 3.38
CA LYS A 200 8.09 18.14 3.85
C LYS A 200 8.35 18.05 5.37
N LEU A 201 7.33 17.76 6.17
CA LEU A 201 7.44 17.63 7.62
C LEU A 201 8.38 16.49 8.02
N LEU A 202 8.16 15.28 7.48
CA LEU A 202 8.97 14.10 7.81
C LEU A 202 10.44 14.28 7.39
N SER A 203 10.68 14.88 6.22
CA SER A 203 12.02 15.21 5.73
C SER A 203 12.71 16.26 6.61
N MET A 204 12.02 17.35 6.98
CA MET A 204 12.59 18.39 7.84
C MET A 204 12.99 17.88 9.23
N ALA A 205 12.27 16.87 9.75
CA ALA A 205 12.55 16.25 11.04
C ALA A 205 13.55 15.08 10.96
N ASN A 206 14.09 14.77 9.79
CA ASN A 206 14.99 13.62 9.55
C ASN A 206 14.40 12.27 9.99
N VAL A 207 13.08 12.10 9.89
CA VAL A 207 12.47 10.77 10.07
C VAL A 207 12.80 9.92 8.87
N LYS A 208 13.24 8.68 9.10
CA LYS A 208 13.52 7.73 8.03
C LYS A 208 12.19 7.28 7.42
N VAL A 209 12.05 7.42 6.11
CA VAL A 209 10.83 7.04 5.40
C VAL A 209 11.19 6.11 4.27
N ARG A 210 10.51 4.95 4.19
CA ARG A 210 10.70 4.02 3.07
C ARG A 210 9.43 3.27 2.73
N LYS A 211 9.30 2.94 1.44
CA LYS A 211 8.27 2.02 0.97
C LYS A 211 8.69 0.59 1.32
N HIS A 212 7.78 -0.20 1.87
CA HIS A 212 7.98 -1.62 2.10
C HIS A 212 8.12 -2.35 0.75
N GLN A 213 9.08 -3.27 0.69
CA GLN A 213 9.26 -4.19 -0.43
C GLN A 213 8.97 -5.60 0.11
N PRO A 214 7.79 -6.16 -0.19
CA PRO A 214 7.43 -7.48 0.34
C PRO A 214 8.34 -8.55 -0.24
N GLU A 215 8.78 -9.49 0.61
CA GLU A 215 9.49 -10.70 0.16
C GLU A 215 8.51 -11.78 -0.31
N MET A 216 7.24 -11.67 0.08
CA MET A 216 6.15 -12.56 -0.32
C MET A 216 4.92 -11.78 -0.82
N ASP A 217 4.26 -12.28 -1.86
CA ASP A 217 3.07 -11.62 -2.42
C ASP A 217 1.82 -11.74 -1.53
N GLU A 218 1.72 -12.81 -0.73
CA GLU A 218 0.55 -13.10 0.10
C GLU A 218 0.89 -13.87 1.38
N ILE A 219 0.05 -13.69 2.40
CA ILE A 219 0.11 -14.40 3.68
C ILE A 219 -1.27 -14.99 3.95
N LEU A 220 -1.35 -16.32 3.94
CA LEU A 220 -2.57 -17.06 4.20
C LEU A 220 -2.67 -17.45 5.68
N ILE A 221 -3.78 -17.08 6.33
CA ILE A 221 -4.11 -17.49 7.70
C ILE A 221 -5.26 -18.50 7.64
N LYS A 222 -5.00 -19.76 7.99
CA LYS A 222 -6.02 -20.82 8.06
C LYS A 222 -6.31 -21.20 9.50
N PHE A 223 -7.56 -21.08 9.95
CA PHE A 223 -7.94 -21.39 11.33
C PHE A 223 -8.00 -22.90 11.63
N GLU A 224 -8.31 -23.73 10.63
CA GLU A 224 -8.56 -25.19 10.83
C GLU A 224 -7.29 -26.06 10.77
N GLU A 225 -6.17 -25.50 10.29
CA GLU A 225 -4.93 -26.27 10.01
C GLU A 225 -4.19 -26.72 11.29
N HIS A 226 -4.56 -26.20 12.47
CA HIS A 226 -3.97 -26.57 13.77
C HIS A 226 -4.77 -27.60 14.57
N LEU A 227 -5.96 -27.98 14.11
CA LEU A 227 -6.83 -28.95 14.82
C LEU A 227 -6.64 -30.40 14.34
N LEU A 228 -5.74 -30.63 13.37
CA LEU A 228 -5.63 -31.91 12.65
C LEU A 228 -4.24 -32.55 12.71
N GLN A 229 -3.38 -32.16 13.65
CA GLN A 229 -2.18 -32.97 13.90
C GLN A 229 -2.59 -34.21 14.70
N PRO A 230 -2.38 -35.43 14.17
CA PRO A 230 -2.62 -36.65 14.95
C PRO A 230 -1.67 -36.60 16.16
N GLU A 231 -2.22 -36.80 17.36
CA GLU A 231 -1.41 -37.17 18.52
C GLU A 231 -0.66 -38.46 18.16
N THR A 232 0.66 -38.35 17.97
CA THR A 232 1.57 -39.50 17.87
C THR A 232 2.10 -39.85 19.24
#